data_AF-A0AAE1HDT5-F1
#
_entry.id   AF-A0AAE1HDT5-F1
#
_cell.length_a   1.000
_cell.length_b   1.000
_cell.length_c   1.000
_cell.angle_alpha   90.00
_cell.angle_beta   90.00
_cell.angle_gamma   90.00
#
_symmetry.space_group_name_H-M   'P 1'
#
loop_
_entity.id
_entity.type
_entity.pdbx_description
1 polymer ?
#
loop_
_entity_poly.entity_id
_entity_poly.type
_entity_poly.pdbx_seq_one_letter_code
_entity_poly.pdbx_strand_id
1 'polypeptide(L)'
;MICVDCPEVRDLHKRFLSLYENNHLQAEVVSLVESQETPLYFTYVRVVDEESADPGVGEFYSVSANHKDICKPTGRKCVLYLELAHLINRVT
;
A
#
# COMPACT_ATOMS: atom_id res chain seq x y z
N MET A 1 5.00 3.76 -10.51
CA MET A 1 4.78 5.15 -10.07
C MET A 1 3.31 5.35 -9.73
N ILE A 2 2.98 6.05 -8.62
CA ILE A 2 1.61 6.52 -8.33
C ILE A 2 1.03 7.21 -9.58
N CYS A 3 -0.19 6.84 -10.00
CA CYS A 3 -0.84 7.17 -11.29
C CYS A 3 -0.22 8.34 -12.06
N VAL A 4 0.53 8.01 -13.11
CA VAL A 4 1.42 8.93 -13.85
C VAL A 4 0.66 9.93 -14.72
N ASP A 5 -0.52 9.52 -15.16
CA ASP A 5 -1.38 10.24 -16.10
C ASP A 5 -2.44 11.09 -15.39
N CYS A 6 -2.43 11.14 -14.06
CA CYS A 6 -3.31 12.00 -13.27
C CYS A 6 -2.49 13.10 -12.55
N PRO A 7 -2.55 14.36 -13.05
CA PRO A 7 -1.84 15.48 -12.45
C PRO A 7 -2.17 15.70 -10.97
N GLU A 8 -3.43 15.50 -10.58
CA GLU A 8 -3.92 15.70 -9.22
C GLU A 8 -3.33 14.69 -8.25
N VAL A 9 -3.28 13.41 -8.65
CA VAL A 9 -2.71 12.33 -7.84
C VAL A 9 -1.19 12.49 -7.71
N ARG A 10 -0.51 12.95 -8.77
CA ARG A 10 0.93 13.29 -8.72
C ARG A 10 1.22 14.46 -7.81
N ASP A 11 0.41 15.51 -7.85
CA ASP A 11 0.56 16.66 -6.97
C ASP A 11 0.34 16.26 -5.50
N LEU A 12 -0.68 15.45 -5.22
CA LEU A 12 -0.93 14.91 -3.88
C LEU A 12 0.27 14.11 -3.37
N HIS A 13 0.84 13.23 -4.21
CA HIS A 13 2.01 12.43 -3.85
C HIS A 13 3.24 13.31 -3.55
N LYS A 14 3.52 14.31 -4.38
CA LYS A 14 4.60 15.27 -4.14
C LYS A 14 4.43 16.03 -2.82
N ARG A 15 3.22 16.47 -2.51
CA ARG A 15 2.92 17.14 -1.24
C ARG A 15 3.10 16.22 -0.05
N PHE A 16 2.68 14.96 -0.16
CA PHE A 16 2.93 13.94 0.87
C PHE A 16 4.43 13.75 1.12
N LEU A 17 5.23 13.50 0.07
CA LEU A 17 6.68 13.34 0.19
C LEU A 17 7.34 14.58 0.80
N SER A 18 6.95 15.77 0.35
CA SER A 18 7.46 17.02 0.92
C SER A 18 7.15 17.16 2.41
N LEU A 19 6.00 16.69 2.90
CA LEU A 19 5.71 16.71 4.33
C LEU A 19 6.56 15.68 5.10
N TYR A 20 6.77 14.52 4.51
CA TYR A 20 7.55 13.42 5.10
C TYR A 20 9.04 13.78 5.20
N GLU A 21 9.67 14.17 4.09
CA GLU A 21 11.10 14.46 3.98
C GLU A 21 11.54 15.68 4.79
N ASN A 22 10.65 16.67 4.96
CA ASN A 22 10.93 17.85 5.79
C ASN A 22 10.59 17.64 7.27
N ASN A 23 10.33 16.39 7.69
CA ASN A 23 9.95 16.03 9.07
C ASN A 23 8.69 16.75 9.59
N HIS A 24 7.84 17.28 8.71
CA HIS A 24 6.56 17.88 9.07
C HIS A 24 5.50 16.81 9.34
N LEU A 25 5.70 15.58 8.84
CA LEU A 25 4.90 14.41 9.14
C LEU A 25 5.81 13.33 9.75
N GLN A 26 5.69 13.12 11.07
CA GLN A 26 6.37 12.01 11.76
C GLN A 26 5.40 10.84 11.85
N ALA A 27 5.36 10.04 10.79
CA ALA A 27 4.55 8.84 10.72
C ALA A 27 5.39 7.67 10.22
N GLU A 28 5.14 6.49 10.77
CA GLU A 28 5.62 5.26 10.16
C GLU A 28 4.76 4.96 8.94
N VAL A 29 5.41 4.66 7.81
CA VAL A 29 4.74 4.37 6.53
C VAL A 29 5.01 2.91 6.20
N VAL A 30 3.94 2.15 6.03
CA VAL A 30 3.98 0.74 5.62
C VAL A 30 3.02 0.56 4.47
N SER A 31 3.51 0.06 3.34
CA SER A 31 2.76 -0.21 2.13
C SER A 31 2.72 -1.71 1.84
N LEU A 32 1.53 -2.23 1.57
CA LEU A 32 1.29 -3.63 1.22
C LEU A 32 0.70 -3.71 -0.19
N VAL A 33 1.29 -4.52 -1.07
CA VAL A 33 0.81 -4.73 -2.44
C VAL A 33 0.41 -6.18 -2.69
N GLU A 34 -0.53 -6.38 -3.60
CA GLU A 34 -0.97 -7.69 -4.07
C GLU A 34 0.07 -8.35 -4.97
N SER A 35 0.34 -9.64 -4.75
CA SER A 35 1.20 -10.42 -5.64
C SER A 35 0.43 -11.38 -6.55
N GLN A 36 -0.85 -11.64 -6.27
CA GLN A 36 -1.69 -12.51 -7.08
C GLN A 36 -2.63 -11.71 -7.99
N GLU A 37 -2.88 -12.21 -9.19
CA GLU A 37 -3.87 -11.63 -10.07
C GLU A 37 -5.28 -11.79 -9.52
N THR A 38 -6.12 -10.79 -9.77
CA THR A 38 -7.50 -10.77 -9.35
C THR A 38 -8.39 -11.36 -10.44
N PRO A 39 -9.20 -12.40 -10.13
CA PRO A 39 -10.19 -12.89 -11.08
C PRO A 39 -11.27 -11.82 -11.29
N LEU A 40 -11.35 -11.28 -12.51
CA LEU A 40 -12.33 -10.28 -12.94
C LEU A 40 -13.08 -10.83 -14.15
N TYR A 41 -14.30 -11.33 -13.91
CA TYR A 41 -15.14 -11.99 -14.90
C TYR A 41 -14.44 -13.17 -15.59
N PHE A 42 -13.99 -12.98 -16.83
CA PHE A 42 -13.39 -14.02 -17.67
C PHE A 42 -11.86 -13.89 -17.78
N THR A 43 -11.24 -13.03 -16.96
CA THR A 43 -9.79 -12.78 -16.99
C THR A 43 -9.20 -12.64 -15.59
N TYR A 44 -7.87 -12.63 -15.52
CA TYR A 44 -7.08 -12.41 -14.32
C TYR A 44 -6.25 -11.16 -14.56
N VAL A 45 -6.31 -10.20 -13.64
CA VAL A 45 -5.67 -8.89 -13.79
C VAL A 45 -4.95 -8.54 -12.50
N ARG A 46 -3.70 -8.11 -12.60
CA ARG A 46 -3.04 -7.37 -11.53
C ARG A 46 -3.61 -5.94 -11.52
N VAL A 47 -4.37 -5.61 -10.48
CA VAL A 47 -5.15 -4.36 -10.44
C VAL A 47 -4.25 -3.19 -10.09
N VAL A 48 -3.32 -3.41 -9.15
CA VAL A 48 -2.31 -2.44 -8.76
C VAL A 48 -0.93 -3.02 -9.02
N ASP A 49 -0.12 -2.31 -9.79
CA ASP A 49 1.28 -2.65 -10.00
C ASP A 49 2.15 -2.26 -8.80
N GLU A 50 3.24 -2.99 -8.57
CA GLU A 50 4.16 -2.75 -7.44
C GLU A 50 4.70 -1.32 -7.46
N GLU A 51 5.08 -0.81 -8.63
CA GLU A 51 5.60 0.55 -8.72
C GLU A 51 4.52 1.59 -8.36
N SER A 52 3.24 1.30 -8.58
CA SER A 52 2.14 2.21 -8.23
C SER A 52 1.77 2.15 -6.76
N ALA A 53 2.04 1.02 -6.09
CA ALA A 53 1.75 0.82 -4.68
C ALA A 53 2.87 1.33 -3.76
N ASP A 54 4.09 1.47 -4.29
CA ASP A 54 5.24 1.98 -3.56
C ASP A 54 5.28 3.53 -3.59
N PRO A 55 5.11 4.21 -2.43
CA PRO A 55 5.26 5.66 -2.34
C PRO A 55 6.74 6.10 -2.29
N GLY A 56 7.71 5.18 -2.29
CA GLY A 56 9.14 5.48 -2.24
C GLY A 56 9.66 5.87 -0.85
N VAL A 57 8.84 5.74 0.19
CA VAL A 57 9.20 5.99 1.59
C VAL A 57 8.55 4.94 2.49
N GLY A 58 9.21 4.62 3.61
CA GLY A 58 8.74 3.60 4.55
C GLY A 58 9.04 2.17 4.11
N GLU A 59 8.33 1.22 4.71
CA GLU A 59 8.46 -0.21 4.37
C GLU A 59 7.46 -0.59 3.27
N PHE A 60 7.90 -1.47 2.36
CA PHE A 60 7.07 -1.96 1.25
C PHE A 60 7.13 -3.49 1.18
N TYR A 61 5.95 -4.13 1.20
CA TYR A 61 5.84 -5.58 1.19
C TYR A 61 4.85 -6.08 0.14
N SER A 62 5.26 -7.13 -0.58
CA SER A 62 4.39 -7.87 -1.48
C SER A 62 3.73 -9.03 -0.72
N VAL A 63 2.40 -9.09 -0.73
CA VAL A 63 1.59 -10.05 0.01
C VAL A 63 0.93 -11.02 -0.96
N SER A 64 0.95 -12.32 -0.62
CA SER A 64 0.27 -13.38 -1.36
C SER A 64 -1.25 -13.29 -1.20
N ALA A 65 -1.83 -12.29 -1.86
CA ALA A 65 -3.24 -11.98 -1.94
C ALA A 65 -3.53 -11.32 -3.29
N ASN A 66 -4.78 -11.39 -3.74
CA ASN A 66 -5.27 -10.60 -4.86
C ASN A 66 -5.99 -9.34 -4.35
N HIS A 67 -6.36 -8.44 -5.25
CA HIS A 67 -6.97 -7.15 -4.93
C HIS A 67 -8.28 -7.24 -4.13
N LYS A 68 -9.06 -8.32 -4.32
CA LYS A 68 -10.32 -8.51 -3.58
C LYS A 68 -10.10 -8.93 -2.13
N ASP A 69 -8.95 -9.53 -1.84
CA ASP A 69 -8.66 -10.18 -0.56
C ASP A 69 -7.60 -9.43 0.26
N ILE A 70 -6.76 -8.61 -0.37
CA ILE A 70 -5.68 -7.87 0.32
C ILE A 70 -6.19 -6.90 1.40
N CYS A 71 -7.41 -6.39 1.26
CA CYS A 71 -8.04 -5.53 2.27
C CYS A 71 -8.90 -6.30 3.29
N LYS A 72 -8.93 -7.64 3.22
CA LYS A 72 -9.82 -8.49 4.02
C LYS A 72 -9.01 -9.51 4.81
N PRO A 73 -8.49 -9.14 5.99
CA PRO A 73 -7.74 -10.08 6.81
C PRO A 73 -8.59 -11.32 7.12
N THR A 74 -8.06 -12.50 6.79
CA THR A 74 -8.76 -13.78 6.98
C THR A 74 -8.88 -14.17 8.47
N GLY A 75 -8.14 -13.49 9.35
CA GLY A 75 -8.23 -13.61 10.79
C GLY A 75 -7.06 -12.92 11.50
N ARG A 76 -7.05 -12.97 12.84
CA ARG A 76 -6.03 -12.30 13.68
C ARG A 76 -4.60 -12.82 13.52
N LYS A 77 -4.43 -13.97 12.86
CA LYS A 77 -3.13 -14.60 12.61
C LYS A 77 -2.61 -14.33 11.18
N CYS A 78 -3.38 -13.68 10.32
CA CYS A 78 -2.93 -13.39 8.96
C CYS A 78 -1.97 -12.18 8.96
N VAL A 79 -1.05 -12.16 8.00
CA VAL A 79 -0.02 -11.11 7.89
C VAL A 79 -0.62 -9.71 7.81
N LEU A 80 -1.70 -9.53 7.04
CA LEU A 80 -2.39 -8.24 6.89
C LEU A 80 -2.88 -7.67 8.24
N TYR A 81 -3.44 -8.53 9.10
CA TYR A 81 -3.88 -8.13 10.42
C TYR A 81 -2.69 -7.84 11.34
N LEU A 82 -1.67 -8.70 11.30
CA LEU A 82 -0.51 -8.56 12.16
C LEU A 82 0.27 -7.29 11.84
N GLU A 83 0.55 -6.98 10.57
CA GLU A 83 1.23 -5.75 10.18
C GLU A 83 0.45 -4.50 10.62
N LEU A 84 -0.87 -4.48 10.41
CA LEU A 84 -1.70 -3.37 10.88
C LEU A 84 -1.68 -3.24 12.41
N ALA A 85 -1.81 -4.36 13.14
CA ALA A 85 -1.77 -4.36 14.60
C ALA A 85 -0.38 -3.93 15.12
N HIS A 86 0.71 -4.35 14.48
CA HIS A 86 2.05 -3.90 14.82
C HIS A 86 2.19 -2.39 14.61
N LEU A 87 1.77 -1.86 13.45
CA LEU A 87 1.84 -0.44 13.14
C LEU A 87 1.08 0.41 14.17
N ILE A 88 -0.13 -0.02 14.55
CA ILE A 88 -0.94 0.69 15.58
C ILE A 88 -0.23 0.69 16.93
N ASN A 89 0.35 -0.44 17.35
CA ASN A 89 0.98 -0.58 18.67
C ASN A 89 2.39 0.02 18.74
N ARG A 90 3.05 0.32 17.61
CA ARG A 90 4.34 1.02 17.58
C ARG A 90 4.22 2.53 17.85
N VAL A 91 3.03 3.09 17.64
CA VAL A 91 2.74 4.52 17.83
C VAL A 91 2.31 4.86 19.27
N THR A 92 2.09 3.84 20.12
CA THR A 92 1.82 3.97 21.58
C THR A 92 3.03 3.67 22.42
#